data_AF-A0A6C0H1E4-F1
#
_entry.id   AF-A0A6C0H1E4-F1
#
_cell.length_a   1.000
_cell.length_b   1.000
_cell.length_c   1.000
_cell.angle_alpha   90.00
_cell.angle_beta   90.00
_cell.angle_gamma   90.00
#
_symmetry.space_group_name_H-M   'P 1'
#
loop_
_entity.id
_entity.type
_entity.pdbx_description
1 polymer ?
#
loop_
_entity_poly.entity_id
_entity_poly.type
_entity_poly.pdbx_seq_one_letter_code
_entity_poly.pdbx_strand_id
1 'polypeptide(L)'
;MKEIIHIVGLNNEYKNDFISKLLLIDQNFNIIDIDNITQQINNDKKLSKLIDLYEKIKNDKNKSKSIANDINSNWARELQSKLNKLLVTDKNSILIGLTTSIINTGSPKILINLPTNYKFIVEIDLIDNAKQIIKNNLKEYKNEIVNGKFPLEYLNLDYLIKRREQLNQIYIKNLYIEKKIEDILKFLKENVTNNTNTKPKSKILYYASDIEHKKTITQKNITLYSNDILSILSVFNINNFEYNPELKIIKELEKDSLIELEKDCYVYEITDIDDIFFDGKNFKNNKKLKINKMTYIDCVYQVLEKYGIKFMKYK
;
A
#
# COMPACT_ATOMS: atom_id res chain seq x y z
N MET A 1 -12.40 -11.59 -10.55
CA MET A 1 -12.29 -11.28 -9.11
C MET A 1 -12.18 -9.78 -9.00
N LYS A 2 -13.01 -9.13 -8.18
CA LYS A 2 -12.99 -7.68 -8.01
C LYS A 2 -11.74 -7.26 -7.25
N GLU A 3 -11.02 -6.28 -7.79
CA GLU A 3 -9.91 -5.65 -7.10
C GLU A 3 -10.31 -4.26 -6.58
N ILE A 4 -9.92 -3.95 -5.34
CA ILE A 4 -10.10 -2.66 -4.68
C ILE A 4 -8.73 -2.10 -4.39
N ILE A 5 -8.43 -0.94 -4.95
CA ILE A 5 -7.11 -0.31 -4.90
C ILE A 5 -7.26 1.04 -4.22
N HIS A 6 -6.37 1.38 -3.31
CA HIS A 6 -6.39 2.68 -2.65
C HIS A 6 -5.09 3.43 -2.89
N ILE A 7 -5.24 4.67 -3.36
CA ILE A 7 -4.15 5.56 -3.75
C ILE A 7 -4.28 6.85 -2.95
N VAL A 8 -3.20 7.22 -2.28
CA VAL A 8 -3.14 8.43 -1.44
C VAL A 8 -1.98 9.32 -1.83
N GLY A 9 -2.06 10.58 -1.41
CA GLY A 9 -0.96 11.53 -1.59
C GLY A 9 -0.92 12.22 -2.95
N LEU A 10 -1.97 12.09 -3.78
CA LEU A 10 -2.17 12.95 -4.94
C LEU A 10 -2.54 14.37 -4.47
N ASN A 11 -1.94 15.38 -5.08
CA ASN A 11 -2.41 16.76 -4.92
C ASN A 11 -3.62 17.00 -5.85
N ASN A 12 -4.39 18.07 -5.60
CA ASN A 12 -5.59 18.36 -6.41
C ASN A 12 -5.26 18.63 -7.90
N GLU A 13 -4.06 19.14 -8.19
CA GLU A 13 -3.63 19.49 -9.54
C GLU A 13 -3.42 18.24 -10.41
N TYR A 14 -2.75 17.21 -9.88
CA TYR A 14 -2.48 15.96 -10.57
C TYR A 14 -3.63 14.97 -10.49
N LYS A 15 -4.57 15.14 -9.54
CA LYS A 15 -5.69 14.20 -9.35
C LYS A 15 -6.56 14.06 -10.58
N ASN A 16 -6.92 15.16 -11.25
CA ASN A 16 -7.77 15.13 -12.43
C ASN A 16 -7.07 14.51 -13.65
N ASP A 17 -5.79 14.85 -13.85
CA ASP A 17 -4.96 14.23 -14.89
C ASP A 17 -4.80 12.72 -14.64
N PHE A 18 -4.56 12.33 -13.38
CA PHE A 18 -4.45 10.94 -12.99
C PHE A 18 -5.76 10.16 -13.25
N ILE A 19 -6.92 10.70 -12.86
CA ILE A 19 -8.22 10.10 -13.16
C ILE A 19 -8.44 9.95 -14.66
N SER A 20 -8.06 10.95 -15.45
CA SER A 20 -8.17 10.89 -16.92
C SER A 20 -7.31 9.77 -17.50
N LYS A 21 -6.07 9.62 -17.02
CA LYS A 21 -5.16 8.51 -17.40
C LYS A 21 -5.70 7.15 -16.99
N LEU A 22 -6.36 7.03 -15.83
CA LEU A 22 -7.01 5.78 -15.41
C LEU A 22 -8.13 5.37 -16.37
N LEU A 23 -8.96 6.33 -16.79
CA LEU A 23 -10.06 6.06 -17.71
C LEU A 23 -9.58 5.71 -19.13
N LEU A 24 -8.37 6.13 -19.51
CA LEU A 24 -7.71 5.66 -20.74
C LEU A 24 -7.20 4.22 -20.63
N ILE A 25 -6.87 3.76 -19.42
CA ILE A 25 -6.44 2.38 -19.16
C ILE A 25 -7.65 1.45 -19.21
N ASP A 26 -8.72 1.78 -18.48
CA ASP A 26 -9.98 1.04 -18.50
C ASP A 26 -11.15 1.95 -18.11
N GLN A 27 -12.08 2.13 -19.05
CA GLN A 27 -13.30 2.91 -18.83
C GLN A 27 -14.27 2.26 -17.84
N ASN A 28 -14.08 0.98 -17.52
CA ASN A 28 -14.91 0.25 -16.56
C ASN A 28 -14.45 0.39 -15.11
N PHE A 29 -13.39 1.14 -14.82
CA PHE A 29 -13.02 1.41 -13.42
C PHE A 29 -14.13 2.17 -12.67
N ASN A 30 -14.40 1.70 -11.45
CA ASN A 30 -15.20 2.44 -10.48
C ASN A 30 -14.28 3.35 -9.67
N ILE A 31 -14.11 4.60 -10.11
CA ILE A 31 -13.23 5.57 -9.47
C ILE A 31 -14.01 6.30 -8.38
N ILE A 32 -13.52 6.24 -7.13
CA ILE A 32 -14.15 6.84 -5.96
C ILE A 32 -13.20 7.86 -5.34
N ASP A 33 -13.63 9.12 -5.32
CA ASP A 33 -12.94 10.22 -4.66
C ASP A 33 -13.33 10.31 -3.17
N ILE A 34 -12.45 9.84 -2.28
CA ILE A 34 -12.64 9.87 -0.82
C ILE A 34 -12.61 11.30 -0.28
N ASP A 35 -11.82 12.20 -0.87
CA ASP A 35 -11.72 13.58 -0.40
C ASP A 35 -13.05 14.32 -0.63
N ASN A 36 -13.69 14.10 -1.78
CA ASN A 36 -15.03 14.63 -2.08
C ASN A 36 -16.09 14.06 -1.12
N ILE A 37 -16.06 12.74 -0.86
CA ILE A 37 -16.98 12.12 0.12
C ILE A 37 -16.77 12.72 1.52
N THR A 38 -15.51 12.96 1.91
CA THR A 38 -15.16 13.59 3.19
C THR A 38 -15.70 15.01 3.27
N GLN A 39 -15.58 15.81 2.21
CA GLN A 39 -16.18 17.15 2.16
C GLN A 39 -17.70 17.11 2.33
N GLN A 40 -18.38 16.16 1.68
CA GLN A 40 -19.82 15.99 1.85
C GLN A 40 -20.21 15.63 3.29
N ILE A 41 -19.41 14.79 3.97
CA ILE A 41 -19.63 14.42 5.37
C ILE A 41 -19.41 15.63 6.29
N ASN A 42 -18.36 16.43 6.02
CA ASN A 42 -18.06 17.63 6.81
C ASN A 42 -19.14 18.71 6.70
N ASN A 43 -19.77 18.80 5.52
CA ASN A 43 -20.87 19.73 5.27
C ASN A 43 -22.22 19.27 5.84
N ASP A 44 -22.30 18.07 6.44
CA ASP A 44 -23.49 17.65 7.17
C ASP A 44 -23.71 18.59 8.37
N LYS A 45 -24.92 19.14 8.47
CA LYS A 45 -25.36 20.06 9.53
C LYS A 45 -25.04 19.54 10.94
N LYS A 46 -25.06 18.23 11.16
CA LYS A 46 -24.71 17.64 12.45
C LYS A 46 -23.22 17.72 12.74
N LEU A 47 -22.37 17.37 11.76
CA LEU A 47 -20.92 17.35 11.94
C LEU A 47 -20.33 18.76 11.94
N SER A 48 -20.84 19.64 11.07
CA SER A 48 -20.47 21.06 11.03
C SER A 48 -20.68 21.75 12.39
N LYS A 49 -21.81 21.49 13.07
CA LYS A 49 -22.05 22.03 14.43
C LYS A 49 -21.03 21.54 15.46
N LEU A 50 -20.61 20.28 15.37
CA LEU A 50 -19.60 19.73 16.27
C LEU A 50 -18.22 20.34 16.01
N ILE A 51 -17.87 20.54 14.73
CA ILE A 51 -16.63 21.21 14.32
C ILE A 51 -16.61 22.66 14.82
N ASP A 52 -17.71 23.41 14.66
CA ASP A 52 -17.84 24.78 15.16
C ASP A 52 -17.71 24.84 16.69
N LEU A 53 -18.29 23.86 17.39
CA LEU A 53 -18.16 23.75 18.84
C LEU A 53 -16.71 23.46 19.23
N TYR A 54 -16.04 22.53 18.54
CA TYR A 54 -14.64 22.19 18.77
C TYR A 54 -13.73 23.41 18.63
N GLU A 55 -13.88 24.20 17.55
CA GLU A 55 -13.07 25.40 17.31
C GLU A 55 -13.19 26.43 18.43
N LYS A 56 -14.39 26.57 19.04
CA LYS A 56 -14.63 27.48 20.17
C LYS A 56 -13.95 27.02 21.46
N ILE A 57 -13.76 25.71 21.65
CA ILE A 57 -13.26 25.14 22.90
C ILE A 57 -11.85 24.52 22.77
N LYS A 58 -11.19 24.65 21.62
CA LYS A 58 -9.91 23.97 21.32
C LYS A 58 -8.79 24.26 22.33
N ASN A 59 -8.90 25.36 23.08
CA ASN A 59 -7.96 25.73 24.13
C ASN A 59 -8.20 24.98 25.47
N ASP A 60 -9.40 24.42 25.69
CA ASP A 60 -9.73 23.56 26.84
C ASP A 60 -9.42 22.09 26.47
N LYS A 61 -8.23 21.62 26.88
CA LYS A 61 -7.69 20.30 26.47
C LYS A 61 -8.62 19.13 26.75
N ASN A 62 -9.37 19.14 27.86
CA ASN A 62 -10.20 18.01 28.25
C ASN A 62 -11.51 17.96 27.46
N LYS A 63 -12.19 19.10 27.32
CA LYS A 63 -13.46 19.17 26.58
C LYS A 63 -13.26 19.01 25.07
N SER A 64 -12.20 19.63 24.53
CA SER A 64 -11.86 19.53 23.10
C SER A 64 -11.52 18.10 22.68
N LYS A 65 -10.82 17.33 23.52
CA LYS A 65 -10.49 15.93 23.23
C LYS A 65 -11.73 15.04 23.09
N SER A 66 -12.71 15.19 23.98
CA SER A 66 -13.96 14.42 23.93
C SER A 66 -14.73 14.71 22.64
N ILE A 67 -14.96 15.99 22.33
CA ILE A 67 -15.72 16.39 21.14
C ILE A 67 -14.99 15.97 19.86
N ALA A 68 -13.67 16.04 19.82
CA ALA A 68 -12.93 15.62 18.64
C ALA A 68 -12.92 14.09 18.45
N ASN A 69 -12.98 13.30 19.52
CA ASN A 69 -13.22 11.85 19.41
C ASN A 69 -14.61 11.57 18.82
N ASP A 70 -15.64 12.31 19.23
CA ASP A 70 -17.00 12.18 18.70
C ASP A 70 -17.05 12.56 17.21
N ILE A 71 -16.35 13.64 16.81
CA ILE A 71 -16.25 14.07 15.41
C ILE A 71 -15.59 12.98 14.58
N ASN A 72 -14.42 12.50 15.01
CA ASN A 72 -13.67 11.50 14.25
C ASN A 72 -14.41 10.15 14.18
N SER A 73 -15.10 9.74 15.25
CA SER A 73 -15.89 8.49 15.26
C SER A 73 -17.12 8.59 14.35
N ASN A 74 -17.84 9.72 14.40
CA ASN A 74 -18.97 9.97 13.51
C ASN A 74 -18.51 9.99 12.05
N TRP A 75 -17.45 10.75 11.73
CA TRP A 75 -16.89 10.79 10.39
C TRP A 75 -16.47 9.41 9.88
N ALA A 76 -15.73 8.64 10.70
CA ALA A 76 -15.25 7.32 10.28
C ALA A 76 -16.40 6.37 9.96
N ARG A 77 -17.45 6.37 10.78
CA ARG A 77 -18.66 5.57 10.56
C ARG A 77 -19.42 5.97 9.30
N GLU A 78 -19.60 7.27 9.07
CA GLU A 78 -20.28 7.78 7.87
C GLU A 78 -19.47 7.50 6.60
N LEU A 79 -18.15 7.69 6.65
CA LEU A 79 -17.25 7.42 5.53
C LEU A 79 -17.25 5.93 5.20
N GLN A 80 -17.13 5.05 6.20
CA GLN A 80 -17.23 3.60 6.00
C GLN A 80 -18.57 3.20 5.38
N SER A 81 -19.68 3.74 5.88
CA SER A 81 -21.03 3.48 5.36
C SER A 81 -21.16 3.87 3.88
N LYS A 82 -20.70 5.08 3.52
CA LYS A 82 -20.71 5.56 2.13
C LYS A 82 -19.81 4.73 1.23
N LEU A 83 -18.59 4.42 1.65
CA LEU A 83 -17.66 3.59 0.87
C LEU A 83 -18.20 2.18 0.66
N ASN A 84 -18.77 1.54 1.69
CA ASN A 84 -19.36 0.21 1.55
C ASN A 84 -20.46 0.19 0.49
N LYS A 85 -21.30 1.24 0.41
CA LYS A 85 -22.34 1.35 -0.63
C LYS A 85 -21.76 1.53 -2.03
N LEU A 86 -20.76 2.40 -2.18
CA LEU A 86 -20.11 2.66 -3.47
C LEU A 86 -19.24 1.50 -3.96
N LEU A 87 -18.85 0.61 -3.04
CA LEU A 87 -18.10 -0.60 -3.34
C LEU A 87 -19.02 -1.80 -3.66
N VAL A 88 -20.35 -1.67 -3.66
CA VAL A 88 -21.28 -2.70 -4.16
C VAL A 88 -21.36 -2.61 -5.69
N THR A 89 -20.34 -3.12 -6.37
CA THR A 89 -20.26 -3.17 -7.83
C THR A 89 -19.34 -4.30 -8.26
N ASP A 90 -19.57 -4.90 -9.43
CA ASP A 90 -18.71 -5.95 -9.99
C ASP A 90 -17.42 -5.39 -10.64
N LYS A 91 -17.34 -4.06 -10.78
CA LYS A 91 -16.19 -3.36 -11.33
C LYS A 91 -15.02 -3.31 -10.34
N ASN A 92 -13.80 -3.31 -10.89
CA ASN A 92 -12.61 -2.95 -10.14
C ASN A 92 -12.73 -1.51 -9.62
N SER A 93 -12.48 -1.30 -8.33
CA SER A 93 -12.64 0.00 -7.68
C SER A 93 -11.29 0.65 -7.41
N ILE A 94 -11.14 1.92 -7.79
CA ILE A 94 -9.96 2.73 -7.45
C ILE A 94 -10.39 3.84 -6.52
N LEU A 95 -9.96 3.74 -5.26
CA LEU A 95 -10.18 4.72 -4.22
C LEU A 95 -9.04 5.74 -4.25
N ILE A 96 -9.37 7.03 -4.30
CA ILE A 96 -8.39 8.13 -4.32
C ILE A 96 -8.72 9.10 -3.19
N GLY A 97 -7.75 9.37 -2.31
CA GLY A 97 -7.88 10.39 -1.26
C GLY A 97 -7.64 9.86 0.15
N LEU A 98 -7.65 10.77 1.13
CA LEU A 98 -7.19 10.46 2.48
C LEU A 98 -8.25 9.76 3.34
N THR A 99 -7.83 8.77 4.12
CA THR A 99 -8.67 8.05 5.10
C THR A 99 -8.23 8.28 6.54
N THR A 100 -7.48 9.37 6.77
CA THR A 100 -7.04 9.80 8.10
C THR A 100 -8.02 10.80 8.73
N SER A 101 -8.20 10.71 10.05
CA SER A 101 -9.02 11.60 10.87
C SER A 101 -8.92 13.08 10.52
N ILE A 102 -10.07 13.77 10.52
CA ILE A 102 -10.21 15.19 10.20
C ILE A 102 -9.57 16.08 11.26
N ILE A 103 -9.78 15.77 12.54
CA ILE A 103 -9.29 16.58 13.66
C ILE A 103 -8.11 15.89 14.34
N ASN A 104 -7.00 16.63 14.46
CA ASN A 104 -5.80 16.18 15.14
C ASN A 104 -5.92 16.43 16.66
N THR A 105 -6.06 15.37 17.45
CA THR A 105 -6.28 15.47 18.90
C THR A 105 -5.05 15.11 19.75
N GLY A 106 -3.87 14.96 19.12
CA GLY A 106 -2.69 14.41 19.79
C GLY A 106 -2.81 12.92 20.15
N SER A 107 -3.91 12.27 19.77
CA SER A 107 -4.16 10.82 19.87
C SER A 107 -3.82 10.18 18.51
N PRO A 108 -3.56 8.85 18.40
CA PRO A 108 -3.21 8.26 17.11
C PRO A 108 -4.31 8.58 16.08
N LYS A 109 -3.89 9.14 14.94
CA LYS A 109 -4.82 9.48 13.85
C LYS A 109 -5.61 8.23 13.50
N ILE A 110 -6.93 8.33 13.52
CA ILE A 110 -7.80 7.22 13.11
C ILE A 110 -7.60 7.06 11.60
N LEU A 111 -7.05 5.92 11.19
CA LEU A 111 -7.01 5.50 9.80
C LEU A 111 -8.13 4.49 9.60
N ILE A 112 -9.03 4.75 8.65
CA ILE A 112 -10.06 3.78 8.30
C ILE A 112 -9.41 2.61 7.57
N ASN A 113 -9.59 1.40 8.09
CA ASN A 113 -9.11 0.20 7.43
C ASN A 113 -10.04 -0.15 6.26
N LEU A 114 -9.54 0.05 5.04
CA LEU A 114 -10.27 -0.29 3.83
C LEU A 114 -9.93 -1.71 3.37
N PRO A 115 -10.93 -2.52 2.96
CA PRO A 115 -10.72 -3.85 2.40
C PRO A 115 -10.14 -3.71 0.98
N THR A 116 -8.84 -3.46 0.91
CA THR A 116 -8.11 -3.11 -0.32
C THR A 116 -7.09 -4.20 -0.63
N ASN A 117 -7.04 -4.62 -1.89
CA ASN A 117 -6.05 -5.56 -2.41
C ASN A 117 -4.67 -4.89 -2.52
N TYR A 118 -4.65 -3.61 -2.90
CA TYR A 118 -3.42 -2.84 -3.12
C TYR A 118 -3.54 -1.44 -2.50
N LYS A 119 -2.44 -0.98 -1.89
CA LYS A 119 -2.33 0.30 -1.17
C LYS A 119 -1.09 1.05 -1.63
N PHE A 120 -1.29 2.20 -2.25
CA PHE A 120 -0.21 3.03 -2.79
C PHE A 120 -0.22 4.43 -2.19
N ILE A 121 0.96 4.93 -1.86
CA ILE A 121 1.18 6.36 -1.62
C ILE A 121 2.05 6.91 -2.75
N VAL A 122 1.63 8.05 -3.29
CA VAL A 122 2.36 8.66 -4.40
C VAL A 122 3.66 9.28 -3.89
N GLU A 123 4.76 8.84 -4.49
CA GLU A 123 6.09 9.42 -4.34
C GLU A 123 6.12 10.79 -5.02
N ILE A 124 6.42 11.85 -4.26
CA ILE A 124 6.51 13.22 -4.76
C ILE A 124 7.64 13.93 -4.04
N ASP A 125 8.40 14.77 -4.75
CA ASP A 125 9.37 15.67 -4.12
C ASP A 125 8.66 16.62 -3.14
N LEU A 126 9.14 16.63 -1.89
CA LEU A 126 8.48 17.34 -0.79
C LEU A 126 8.50 18.85 -0.98
N ILE A 127 9.61 19.39 -1.49
CA ILE A 127 9.81 20.83 -1.68
C ILE A 127 8.92 21.31 -2.82
N ASP A 128 8.93 20.61 -3.95
CA ASP A 128 8.13 20.97 -5.10
C ASP A 128 6.64 20.80 -4.83
N ASN A 129 6.23 19.75 -4.12
CA ASN A 129 4.85 19.62 -3.65
C ASN A 129 4.44 20.79 -2.74
N ALA A 130 5.29 21.19 -1.80
CA ALA A 130 5.00 22.33 -0.93
C ALA A 130 4.89 23.65 -1.73
N LYS A 131 5.79 23.91 -2.68
CA LYS A 131 5.72 25.08 -3.58
C LYS A 131 4.42 25.10 -4.40
N GLN A 132 3.98 23.94 -4.91
CA GLN A 132 2.73 23.83 -5.66
C GLN A 132 1.52 24.13 -4.78
N ILE A 133 1.49 23.61 -3.55
CA ILE A 133 0.42 23.93 -2.58
C ILE A 133 0.39 25.43 -2.31
N ILE A 134 1.54 26.06 -2.04
CA ILE A 134 1.63 27.51 -1.82
C ILE A 134 1.10 28.28 -3.03
N LYS A 135 1.56 27.92 -4.24
CA LYS A 135 1.13 28.56 -5.49
C LYS A 135 -0.38 28.47 -5.67
N ASN A 136 -0.97 27.31 -5.41
CA ASN A 136 -2.41 27.09 -5.53
C ASN A 136 -3.18 27.89 -4.46
N ASN A 137 -2.70 27.91 -3.22
CA ASN A 137 -3.32 28.68 -2.14
C ASN A 137 -3.30 30.20 -2.42
N LEU A 138 -2.19 30.73 -2.94
CA LEU A 138 -2.07 32.13 -3.34
C LEU A 138 -3.05 32.50 -4.46
N LYS A 139 -3.36 31.56 -5.35
CA LYS A 139 -4.29 31.75 -6.46
C LYS A 139 -5.75 31.68 -6.00
N GLU A 140 -6.11 30.63 -5.26
CA GLU A 140 -7.50 30.36 -4.86
C GLU A 140 -7.97 31.26 -3.72
N TYR A 141 -7.14 31.49 -2.71
CA TYR A 141 -7.53 32.20 -1.48
C TYR A 141 -7.00 33.63 -1.42
N LYS A 142 -6.63 34.23 -2.56
CA LYS A 142 -6.05 35.59 -2.64
C LYS A 142 -6.82 36.61 -1.80
N ASN A 143 -8.15 36.62 -1.91
CA ASN A 143 -9.00 37.58 -1.20
C ASN A 143 -9.00 37.32 0.31
N GLU A 144 -8.98 36.07 0.75
CA GLU A 144 -8.93 35.72 2.18
C GLU A 144 -7.57 36.07 2.78
N ILE A 145 -6.50 35.91 2.01
CA ILE A 145 -5.14 36.30 2.39
C ILE A 145 -5.07 37.82 2.58
N VAL A 146 -5.52 38.60 1.59
CA VAL A 146 -5.52 40.08 1.65
C VAL A 146 -6.35 40.58 2.84
N ASN A 147 -7.46 39.92 3.13
CA ASN A 147 -8.34 40.29 4.25
C ASN A 147 -7.90 39.69 5.60
N GLY A 148 -6.74 39.02 5.69
CA GLY A 148 -6.21 38.45 6.92
C GLY A 148 -7.02 37.28 7.51
N LYS A 149 -7.88 36.65 6.70
CA LYS A 149 -8.71 35.50 7.11
C LYS A 149 -8.02 34.16 6.86
N PHE A 150 -7.07 34.11 5.94
CA PHE A 150 -6.37 32.88 5.57
C PHE A 150 -5.23 32.54 6.54
N PRO A 151 -5.13 31.28 7.03
CA PRO A 151 -4.04 30.87 7.93
C PRO A 151 -2.68 30.81 7.21
N LEU A 152 -1.71 31.63 7.65
CA LEU A 152 -0.40 31.75 7.00
C LEU A 152 0.47 30.48 7.08
N GLU A 153 0.17 29.56 7.99
CA GLU A 153 0.86 28.26 8.05
C GLU A 153 0.72 27.46 6.74
N TYR A 154 -0.38 27.64 6.00
CA TYR A 154 -0.58 27.03 4.69
C TYR A 154 0.16 27.73 3.54
N LEU A 155 0.95 28.77 3.85
CA LEU A 155 1.91 29.41 2.95
C LEU A 155 3.37 29.18 3.41
N ASN A 156 3.58 28.48 4.53
CA ASN A 156 4.91 28.20 5.07
C ASN A 156 5.45 26.88 4.49
N LEU A 157 6.63 26.95 3.86
CA LEU A 157 7.25 25.81 3.18
C LEU A 157 7.56 24.65 4.16
N ASP A 158 8.24 24.94 5.27
CA ASP A 158 8.69 23.93 6.23
C ASP A 158 7.51 23.22 6.91
N TYR A 159 6.44 23.98 7.21
CA TYR A 159 5.20 23.44 7.75
C TYR A 159 4.56 22.44 6.79
N LEU A 160 4.49 22.78 5.50
CA LEU A 160 3.90 21.92 4.48
C LEU A 160 4.75 20.67 4.21
N ILE A 161 6.08 20.81 4.19
CA ILE A 161 7.02 19.69 4.07
C ILE A 161 6.81 18.72 5.24
N LYS A 162 6.89 19.23 6.48
CA LYS A 162 6.71 18.42 7.69
C LYS A 162 5.35 17.74 7.75
N ARG A 163 4.29 18.43 7.31
CA ARG A 163 2.94 17.85 7.21
C ARG A 163 2.89 16.70 6.21
N ARG A 164 3.56 16.82 5.07
CA ARG A 164 3.64 15.74 4.06
C ARG A 164 4.46 14.56 4.57
N GLU A 165 5.60 14.79 5.21
CA GLU A 165 6.40 13.72 5.82
C GLU A 165 5.61 12.93 6.85
N GLN A 166 4.88 13.61 7.74
CA GLN A 166 4.00 12.97 8.71
C GLN A 166 2.94 12.11 8.03
N LEU A 167 2.36 12.60 6.93
CA LEU A 167 1.38 11.85 6.14
C LEU A 167 2.02 10.58 5.56
N ASN A 168 3.19 10.71 4.92
CA ASN A 168 3.93 9.57 4.37
C ASN A 168 4.23 8.54 5.45
N GLN A 169 4.75 8.96 6.61
CA GLN A 169 5.03 8.07 7.74
C GLN A 169 3.78 7.32 8.22
N ILE A 170 2.62 7.98 8.30
CA ILE A 170 1.37 7.32 8.69
C ILE A 170 1.01 6.22 7.71
N TYR A 171 1.03 6.51 6.41
CA TYR A 171 0.62 5.53 5.39
C TYR A 171 1.64 4.42 5.22
N ILE A 172 2.94 4.71 5.25
CA ILE A 172 4.01 3.69 5.23
C ILE A 172 3.88 2.76 6.45
N LYS A 173 3.65 3.29 7.66
CA LYS A 173 3.39 2.48 8.85
C LYS A 173 2.13 1.61 8.72
N ASN A 174 1.17 2.06 7.94
CA ASN A 174 -0.04 1.31 7.59
C ASN A 174 0.08 0.54 6.27
N LEU A 175 1.32 0.25 5.88
CA LEU A 175 1.67 -0.70 4.85
C LEU A 175 1.32 -0.26 3.42
N TYR A 176 1.30 1.05 3.19
CA TYR A 176 1.20 1.60 1.83
C TYR A 176 2.57 1.59 1.18
N ILE A 177 2.58 1.27 -0.10
CA ILE A 177 3.81 1.22 -0.90
C ILE A 177 4.00 2.57 -1.58
N GLU A 178 5.15 3.20 -1.35
CA GLU A 178 5.52 4.42 -2.03
C GLU A 178 5.95 4.12 -3.47
N LYS A 179 5.30 4.78 -4.44
CA LYS A 179 5.57 4.63 -5.87
C LYS A 179 5.30 5.92 -6.63
N LYS A 180 6.03 6.13 -7.72
CA LYS A 180 5.73 7.17 -8.70
C LYS A 180 4.39 6.91 -9.39
N ILE A 181 3.76 7.98 -9.86
CA ILE A 181 2.45 7.91 -10.54
C ILE A 181 2.52 6.97 -11.75
N GLU A 182 3.58 7.08 -12.54
CA GLU A 182 3.80 6.29 -13.75
C GLU A 182 3.88 4.78 -13.45
N ASP A 183 4.53 4.42 -12.33
CA ASP A 183 4.66 3.03 -11.90
C ASP A 183 3.33 2.47 -11.41
N ILE A 184 2.51 3.30 -10.73
CA ILE A 184 1.16 2.92 -10.33
C ILE A 184 0.29 2.69 -11.58
N LEU A 185 0.33 3.59 -12.57
CA LEU A 185 -0.42 3.43 -13.82
C LEU A 185 0.00 2.18 -14.59
N LYS A 186 1.32 1.92 -14.68
CA LYS A 186 1.86 0.70 -15.30
C LYS A 186 1.37 -0.55 -14.58
N PHE A 187 1.45 -0.57 -13.24
CA PHE A 187 0.95 -1.66 -12.42
C PHE A 187 -0.52 -1.94 -12.69
N LEU A 188 -1.36 -0.89 -12.74
CA LEU A 188 -2.79 -1.03 -13.01
C LEU A 188 -3.07 -1.64 -14.38
N LYS A 189 -2.35 -1.17 -15.41
CA LYS A 189 -2.46 -1.69 -16.78
C LYS A 189 -2.00 -3.15 -16.92
N GLU A 190 -1.03 -3.59 -16.12
CA GLU A 190 -0.51 -4.96 -16.22
C GLU A 190 -1.32 -5.97 -15.41
N ASN A 191 -1.86 -5.54 -14.27
CA ASN A 191 -2.44 -6.44 -13.26
C ASN A 191 -3.96 -6.36 -13.16
N VAL A 192 -4.57 -5.23 -13.53
CA VAL A 192 -6.01 -4.97 -13.26
C VAL A 192 -6.84 -5.08 -14.54
N THR A 193 -6.29 -4.71 -15.70
CA THR A 193 -7.01 -4.69 -16.99
C THR A 193 -6.97 -6.00 -17.78
N ASN A 194 -6.10 -6.95 -17.43
CA ASN A 194 -6.00 -8.25 -18.11
C ASN A 194 -7.14 -9.24 -17.75
N ASN A 195 -8.26 -8.74 -17.20
CA ASN A 195 -9.47 -9.51 -16.88
C ASN A 195 -10.40 -9.75 -18.09
N THR A 196 -9.90 -9.67 -19.33
CA THR A 196 -10.64 -10.16 -20.50
C THR A 196 -10.44 -11.69 -20.64
N ASN A 197 -11.45 -12.46 -20.22
CA ASN A 197 -11.69 -13.87 -20.54
C ASN A 197 -10.63 -14.93 -20.21
N THR A 198 -9.55 -14.60 -19.52
CA THR A 198 -8.79 -15.60 -18.77
C THR A 198 -9.11 -15.40 -17.30
N LYS A 199 -9.54 -16.47 -16.61
CA LYS A 199 -9.59 -16.49 -15.15
C LYS A 199 -8.34 -15.78 -14.65
N PRO A 200 -8.42 -14.87 -13.66
CA PRO A 200 -7.20 -14.35 -13.04
C PRO A 200 -6.39 -15.59 -12.68
N LYS A 201 -5.19 -15.74 -13.27
CA LYS A 201 -4.28 -16.82 -12.88
C LYS A 201 -4.21 -16.68 -11.38
N SER A 202 -4.79 -17.64 -10.65
CA SER A 202 -4.61 -17.78 -9.21
C SER A 202 -3.14 -17.49 -8.96
N LYS A 203 -2.82 -16.39 -8.27
CA LYS A 203 -1.44 -15.92 -8.17
C LYS A 203 -0.66 -17.05 -7.52
N ILE A 204 0.07 -17.82 -8.33
CA ILE A 204 0.83 -18.97 -7.85
C ILE A 204 1.95 -18.36 -7.04
N LEU A 205 1.91 -18.60 -5.74
CA LEU A 205 2.97 -18.19 -4.84
C LEU A 205 3.72 -19.42 -4.37
N TYR A 206 4.97 -19.19 -4.02
CA TYR A 206 5.90 -20.23 -3.63
C TYR A 206 6.30 -20.03 -2.18
N TYR A 207 6.31 -21.12 -1.44
CA TYR A 207 6.90 -21.21 -0.11
C TYR A 207 7.94 -22.32 -0.16
N ALA A 208 9.06 -22.17 0.54
CA ALA A 208 10.01 -23.25 0.69
C ALA A 208 10.37 -23.44 2.16
N SER A 209 10.67 -24.68 2.53
CA SER A 209 11.09 -25.06 3.88
C SER A 209 12.01 -26.27 3.82
N ASP A 210 12.89 -26.35 4.80
CA ASP A 210 13.66 -27.53 5.18
C ASP A 210 12.78 -28.65 5.80
N ILE A 211 11.53 -28.35 6.16
CA ILE A 211 10.58 -29.29 6.78
C ILE A 211 9.46 -29.65 5.80
N GLU A 212 9.11 -30.94 5.75
CA GLU A 212 7.99 -31.43 4.95
C GLU A 212 6.63 -31.00 5.54
N HIS A 213 5.76 -30.44 4.69
CA HIS A 213 4.37 -30.09 4.98
C HIS A 213 3.45 -30.86 4.05
N LYS A 214 2.54 -31.67 4.61
CA LYS A 214 1.70 -32.57 3.80
C LYS A 214 0.60 -31.86 3.02
N LYS A 215 -0.40 -31.35 3.72
CA LYS A 215 -1.62 -30.76 3.10
C LYS A 215 -1.74 -29.27 3.33
N THR A 216 -1.16 -28.78 4.42
CA THR A 216 -1.29 -27.38 4.84
C THR A 216 -0.08 -26.94 5.63
N ILE A 217 0.24 -25.65 5.53
CA ILE A 217 1.28 -25.00 6.32
C ILE A 217 0.59 -24.25 7.46
N THR A 218 1.00 -24.53 8.71
CA THR A 218 0.38 -23.97 9.94
C THR A 218 1.30 -23.04 10.73
N GLN A 219 2.42 -22.62 10.14
CA GLN A 219 3.36 -21.71 10.78
C GLN A 219 2.79 -20.28 10.85
N LYS A 220 3.25 -19.52 11.85
CA LYS A 220 2.97 -18.07 11.93
C LYS A 220 4.01 -17.32 11.09
N ASN A 221 3.60 -16.20 10.47
CA ASN A 221 4.46 -15.34 9.65
C ASN A 221 5.07 -16.04 8.42
N ILE A 222 4.25 -16.78 7.66
CA ILE A 222 4.70 -17.42 6.44
C ILE A 222 5.03 -16.34 5.40
N THR A 223 6.23 -16.43 4.83
CA THR A 223 6.66 -15.57 3.72
C THR A 223 6.56 -16.36 2.42
N LEU A 224 5.80 -15.80 1.48
CA LEU A 224 5.45 -16.34 0.18
C LEU A 224 6.10 -15.48 -0.90
N TYR A 225 6.58 -16.11 -1.96
CA TYR A 225 7.33 -15.47 -3.03
C TYR A 225 6.59 -15.63 -4.35
N SER A 226 6.72 -14.65 -5.24
CA SER A 226 6.19 -14.76 -6.62
C SER A 226 7.06 -15.62 -7.54
N ASN A 227 8.20 -16.09 -7.04
CA ASN A 227 9.22 -16.81 -7.79
C ASN A 227 9.74 -17.98 -6.92
N ASP A 228 9.87 -19.14 -7.54
CA ASP A 228 10.32 -20.39 -6.91
C ASP A 228 11.78 -20.32 -6.47
N ILE A 229 12.69 -19.78 -7.29
CA ILE A 229 14.11 -19.56 -6.94
C ILE A 229 14.22 -18.69 -5.67
N LEU A 230 13.49 -17.58 -5.60
CA LEU A 230 13.50 -16.73 -4.40
C LEU A 230 12.98 -17.48 -3.17
N SER A 231 11.95 -18.31 -3.34
CA SER A 231 11.45 -19.15 -2.24
C SER A 231 12.52 -20.15 -1.79
N ILE A 232 13.18 -20.83 -2.71
CA ILE A 232 14.25 -21.80 -2.43
C ILE A 232 15.39 -21.13 -1.66
N LEU A 233 15.85 -19.98 -2.13
CA LEU A 233 16.94 -19.24 -1.49
C LEU A 233 16.59 -18.75 -0.09
N SER A 234 15.30 -18.53 0.20
CA SER A 234 14.85 -18.09 1.52
C SER A 234 14.96 -19.13 2.63
N VAL A 235 15.18 -20.40 2.27
CA VAL A 235 15.46 -21.47 3.24
C VAL A 235 16.85 -21.30 3.87
N PHE A 236 17.75 -20.62 3.17
CA PHE A 236 19.14 -20.46 3.58
C PHE A 236 19.40 -19.06 4.14
N ASN A 237 20.53 -18.90 4.81
CA ASN A 237 20.89 -17.62 5.42
C ASN A 237 21.31 -16.60 4.34
N ILE A 238 20.43 -15.64 4.05
CA ILE A 238 20.62 -14.61 3.00
C ILE A 238 21.87 -13.75 3.25
N ASN A 239 22.40 -13.70 4.48
CA ASN A 239 23.63 -12.95 4.75
C ASN A 239 24.87 -13.56 4.08
N ASN A 240 24.78 -14.83 3.67
CA ASN A 240 25.90 -15.58 3.13
C ASN A 240 26.08 -15.39 1.62
N PHE A 241 25.02 -15.01 0.90
CA PHE A 241 25.06 -14.83 -0.55
C PHE A 241 24.05 -13.78 -1.05
N GLU A 242 24.40 -13.13 -2.16
CA GLU A 242 23.57 -12.13 -2.84
C GLU A 242 23.04 -12.70 -4.16
N TYR A 243 21.72 -12.68 -4.36
CA TYR A 243 21.10 -13.10 -5.62
C TYR A 243 20.70 -11.90 -6.48
N ASN A 244 21.25 -11.85 -7.70
CA ASN A 244 20.85 -10.90 -8.74
C ASN A 244 19.91 -11.61 -9.74
N PRO A 245 18.59 -11.33 -9.71
CA PRO A 245 17.62 -11.98 -10.58
C PRO A 245 17.76 -11.59 -12.06
N GLU A 246 18.21 -10.38 -12.38
CA GLU A 246 18.37 -9.90 -13.76
C GLU A 246 19.51 -10.62 -14.47
N LEU A 247 20.61 -10.83 -13.76
CA LEU A 247 21.80 -11.50 -14.29
C LEU A 247 21.78 -13.02 -14.07
N LYS A 248 20.83 -13.52 -13.28
CA LYS A 248 20.78 -14.91 -12.79
C LYS A 248 22.11 -15.33 -12.15
N ILE A 249 22.60 -14.50 -11.25
CA ILE A 249 23.87 -14.75 -10.54
C ILE A 249 23.61 -14.85 -9.04
N ILE A 250 24.20 -15.86 -8.40
CA ILE A 250 24.37 -15.90 -6.94
C ILE A 250 25.83 -15.62 -6.64
N LYS A 251 26.07 -14.57 -5.88
CA LYS A 251 27.39 -14.17 -5.44
C LYS A 251 27.59 -14.53 -3.98
N GLU A 252 28.66 -15.24 -3.71
CA GLU A 252 29.11 -15.60 -2.39
C GLU A 252 29.62 -14.35 -1.63
N LEU A 253 29.09 -14.10 -0.43
CA LEU A 253 29.50 -12.98 0.44
C LEU A 253 30.46 -13.43 1.54
N GLU A 254 30.41 -14.71 1.93
CA GLU A 254 31.36 -15.34 2.84
C GLU A 254 31.98 -16.58 2.21
N LYS A 255 33.28 -16.79 2.44
CA LYS A 255 34.02 -17.91 1.86
C LYS A 255 33.35 -19.26 2.17
N ASP A 256 33.22 -20.09 1.13
CA ASP A 256 32.66 -21.45 1.15
C ASP A 256 31.17 -21.54 1.54
N SER A 257 30.45 -20.42 1.58
CA SER A 257 29.03 -20.41 1.91
C SER A 257 28.09 -20.94 0.82
N LEU A 258 28.55 -21.06 -0.43
CA LEU A 258 27.79 -21.74 -1.48
C LEU A 258 27.54 -23.23 -1.17
N ILE A 259 28.32 -23.84 -0.26
CA ILE A 259 28.12 -25.23 0.18
C ILE A 259 26.76 -25.42 0.87
N GLU A 260 26.17 -24.34 1.42
CA GLU A 260 24.84 -24.42 2.03
C GLU A 260 23.77 -24.80 1.02
N LEU A 261 23.97 -24.44 -0.25
CA LEU A 261 23.04 -24.76 -1.34
C LEU A 261 23.10 -26.25 -1.73
N GLU A 262 24.05 -27.03 -1.23
CA GLU A 262 24.07 -28.49 -1.49
C GLU A 262 23.00 -29.26 -0.70
N LYS A 263 22.30 -28.61 0.24
CA LYS A 263 21.24 -29.21 1.04
C LYS A 263 19.93 -29.37 0.26
N ASP A 264 19.06 -30.21 0.80
CA ASP A 264 17.72 -30.46 0.31
C ASP A 264 16.70 -29.44 0.84
N CYS A 265 15.56 -29.32 0.14
CA CYS A 265 14.42 -28.56 0.62
C CYS A 265 13.10 -29.00 -0.05
N TYR A 266 12.00 -28.51 0.48
CA TYR A 266 10.67 -28.68 -0.08
C TYR A 266 10.14 -27.34 -0.59
N VAL A 267 9.64 -27.32 -1.83
CA VAL A 267 9.01 -26.15 -2.45
C VAL A 267 7.53 -26.42 -2.67
N TYR A 268 6.70 -25.49 -2.21
CA TYR A 268 5.26 -25.60 -2.24
C TYR A 268 4.66 -24.52 -3.14
N GLU A 269 3.89 -24.94 -4.13
CA GLU A 269 3.00 -24.05 -4.87
C GLU A 269 1.71 -23.87 -4.07
N ILE A 270 1.36 -22.61 -3.81
CA ILE A 270 0.18 -22.22 -3.07
C ILE A 270 -0.73 -21.45 -4.03
N THR A 271 -1.98 -21.89 -4.15
CA THR A 271 -3.04 -21.26 -4.93
C THR A 271 -4.24 -20.94 -4.03
N ASP A 272 -5.15 -20.08 -4.51
CA ASP A 272 -6.41 -19.73 -3.81
C ASP A 272 -6.18 -19.25 -2.37
N ILE A 273 -5.41 -18.18 -2.23
CA ILE A 273 -4.96 -17.68 -0.94
C ILE A 273 -5.82 -16.49 -0.54
N ASP A 274 -6.69 -16.70 0.44
CA ASP A 274 -7.39 -15.64 1.13
C ASP A 274 -6.44 -14.94 2.13
N ASP A 275 -6.57 -13.61 2.27
CA ASP A 275 -5.83 -12.79 3.23
C ASP A 275 -4.29 -12.79 3.11
N ILE A 276 -3.78 -12.49 1.91
CA ILE A 276 -2.36 -12.16 1.73
C ILE A 276 -2.11 -10.66 1.96
N PHE A 277 -1.05 -10.37 2.71
CA PHE A 277 -0.49 -9.04 2.81
C PHE A 277 0.81 -8.93 1.99
N PHE A 278 0.96 -7.95 1.09
CA PHE A 278 2.21 -7.72 0.35
C PHE A 278 3.05 -6.65 1.03
N ASP A 279 4.28 -6.99 1.44
CA ASP A 279 5.16 -6.08 2.20
C ASP A 279 6.14 -5.26 1.34
N GLY A 280 5.97 -5.30 0.02
CA GLY A 280 6.80 -4.60 -0.95
C GLY A 280 7.86 -5.49 -1.62
N LYS A 281 8.25 -6.61 -1.00
CA LYS A 281 9.12 -7.62 -1.62
C LYS A 281 8.47 -8.99 -1.65
N ASN A 282 7.81 -9.37 -0.56
CA ASN A 282 7.23 -10.69 -0.37
C ASN A 282 5.77 -10.61 0.06
N PHE A 283 5.08 -11.74 -0.05
CA PHE A 283 3.72 -11.92 0.42
C PHE A 283 3.77 -12.56 1.81
N LYS A 284 3.05 -12.01 2.80
CA LYS A 284 2.99 -12.52 4.16
C LYS A 284 1.60 -13.07 4.46
N ASN A 285 1.56 -14.20 5.16
CA ASN A 285 0.33 -14.83 5.60
C ASN A 285 0.46 -15.34 7.05
N ASN A 286 -0.59 -15.14 7.84
CA ASN A 286 -0.67 -15.52 9.26
C ASN A 286 -1.70 -16.63 9.53
N LYS A 287 -2.29 -17.19 8.49
CA LYS A 287 -3.31 -18.23 8.51
C LYS A 287 -2.78 -19.50 7.87
N LYS A 288 -3.58 -20.56 8.00
CA LYS A 288 -3.31 -21.88 7.44
C LYS A 288 -3.36 -21.81 5.90
N LEU A 289 -2.27 -22.17 5.23
CA LEU A 289 -2.20 -22.23 3.78
C LEU A 289 -2.51 -23.63 3.26
N LYS A 290 -3.23 -23.72 2.15
CA LYS A 290 -3.48 -24.98 1.44
C LYS A 290 -2.40 -25.19 0.39
N ILE A 291 -1.79 -26.37 0.39
CA ILE A 291 -0.76 -26.73 -0.58
C ILE A 291 -1.47 -27.20 -1.86
N ASN A 292 -1.12 -26.59 -2.99
CA ASN A 292 -1.58 -27.03 -4.31
C ASN A 292 -0.66 -28.13 -4.87
N LYS A 293 0.65 -27.90 -4.79
CA LYS A 293 1.68 -28.85 -5.25
C LYS A 293 2.91 -28.76 -4.36
N MET A 294 3.57 -29.89 -4.14
CA MET A 294 4.84 -29.98 -3.43
C MET A 294 5.88 -30.57 -4.38
N THR A 295 7.08 -30.00 -4.36
CA THR A 295 8.27 -30.50 -5.06
C THR A 295 9.38 -30.67 -4.04
N TYR A 296 9.93 -31.88 -3.95
CA TYR A 296 11.16 -32.11 -3.19
C TYR A 296 12.37 -31.83 -4.07
N ILE A 297 13.33 -31.10 -3.51
CA ILE A 297 14.62 -30.79 -4.13
C ILE A 297 15.68 -31.45 -3.25
N ASP A 298 16.37 -32.43 -3.81
CA ASP A 298 17.44 -33.19 -3.15
C ASP A 298 18.74 -32.39 -3.02
N CYS A 299 19.02 -31.51 -4.00
CA CYS A 299 20.18 -30.63 -3.98
C CYS A 299 19.85 -29.30 -4.66
N VAL A 300 19.76 -28.23 -3.87
CA VAL A 300 19.39 -26.90 -4.37
C VAL A 300 20.40 -26.38 -5.39
N TYR A 301 21.69 -26.57 -5.17
CA TYR A 301 22.76 -26.12 -6.06
C TYR A 301 22.55 -26.66 -7.48
N GLN A 302 22.30 -27.96 -7.63
CA GLN A 302 22.08 -28.60 -8.93
C GLN A 302 20.80 -28.11 -9.62
N VAL A 303 19.74 -27.85 -8.84
CA VAL A 303 18.49 -27.32 -9.39
C VAL A 303 18.68 -25.89 -9.91
N LEU A 304 19.37 -25.04 -9.15
CA LEU A 304 19.67 -23.67 -9.55
C LEU A 304 20.57 -23.63 -10.80
N GLU A 305 21.55 -24.53 -10.90
CA GLU A 305 22.37 -24.69 -12.10
C GLU A 305 21.53 -25.08 -13.33
N LYS A 306 20.57 -26.02 -13.17
CA LYS A 306 19.62 -26.40 -14.23
C LYS A 306 18.73 -25.22 -14.65
N TYR A 307 18.42 -24.28 -13.75
CA TYR A 307 17.73 -23.03 -14.06
C TYR A 307 18.61 -21.98 -14.76
N GLY A 308 19.88 -22.31 -15.01
CA GLY A 308 20.86 -21.43 -15.65
C GLY A 308 21.40 -20.35 -14.73
N ILE A 309 21.34 -20.55 -13.40
CA ILE A 309 21.95 -19.64 -12.44
C ILE A 309 23.46 -19.88 -12.41
N LYS A 310 24.22 -18.80 -12.47
CA LYS A 310 25.68 -18.82 -12.36
C LYS A 310 26.11 -18.49 -10.94
N PHE A 311 27.16 -19.15 -10.48
CA PHE A 311 27.71 -18.93 -9.14
C PHE A 311 29.02 -18.15 -9.22
N MET A 312 29.11 -17.07 -8.44
CA MET A 312 30.33 -16.29 -8.27
C MET A 312 30.91 -16.55 -6.88
N LYS A 313 32.07 -17.21 -6.83
CA LYS A 313 32.78 -17.49 -5.59
C LYS A 313 33.34 -16.21 -4.96
N TYR A 314 33.54 -16.25 -3.64
CA TYR A 314 34.19 -15.21 -2.87
C TYR A 314 35.59 -14.93 -3.44
N LYS A 315 35.96 -13.65 -3.54
CA LYS A 315 37.26 -13.22 -4.07
C LYS A 315 38.25 -12.92 -2.96
#